data_AF-A0A2S9F573-F1
#
_entry.id   AF-A0A2S9F573-F1
#
_cell.length_a   1.000
_cell.length_b   1.000
_cell.length_c   1.000
_cell.angle_alpha   90.00
_cell.angle_beta   90.00
_cell.angle_gamma   90.00
#
_symmetry.space_group_name_H-M   'P 1'
#
loop_
_entity.id
_entity.type
_entity.pdbx_description
1 polymer ?
#
loop_
_entity_poly.entity_id
_entity_poly.type
_entity_poly.pdbx_seq_one_letter_code
_entity_poly.pdbx_strand_id
1 'polypeptide(L)'
;MQTFRAIVLAAGLGGAGMVAAPTAAAIPGYLSCPSPPGLQYEVVGGVTCADTWVADSYDYQGDKYQDIANFSCYSGTADQRPVVLTCVSESGELVASSV
;
A
#
# COMPACT_ATOMS: atom_id res chain seq x y z
N MET A 1 23.37 -36.64 4.60
CA MET A 1 22.28 -36.16 3.72
C MET A 1 21.79 -34.87 4.35
N GLN A 2 21.84 -33.66 3.79
CA GLN A 2 22.13 -33.17 2.45
C GLN A 2 23.00 -31.91 2.54
N THR A 3 23.82 -31.77 1.53
CA THR A 3 24.87 -30.79 1.31
C THR A 3 24.25 -29.50 0.77
N PHE A 4 24.35 -28.37 1.48
CA PHE A 4 24.04 -27.06 0.90
C PHE A 4 25.34 -26.32 0.61
N ARG A 5 25.78 -26.44 -0.63
CA ARG A 5 26.79 -25.58 -1.26
C ARG A 5 26.05 -24.49 -2.03
N ALA A 6 26.26 -23.24 -1.65
CA ALA A 6 26.16 -22.11 -2.56
C ALA A 6 27.19 -21.06 -2.13
N ILE A 7 28.33 -21.07 -2.83
CA ILE A 7 29.33 -20.01 -2.84
C ILE A 7 29.20 -19.35 -4.22
N VAL A 8 29.00 -18.03 -4.26
CA VAL A 8 29.59 -17.00 -5.18
C VAL A 8 29.14 -15.64 -4.59
N LEU A 9 29.93 -14.87 -3.83
CA LEU A 9 31.07 -13.98 -4.17
C LEU A 9 30.80 -12.94 -5.28
N ALA A 10 30.75 -11.67 -4.87
CA ALA A 10 31.58 -10.55 -5.35
C ALA A 10 30.83 -9.25 -5.72
N ALA A 11 31.16 -8.22 -4.93
CA ALA A 11 31.58 -6.88 -5.34
C ALA A 11 30.62 -5.98 -6.14
N GLY A 12 30.14 -4.94 -5.45
CA GLY A 12 29.82 -3.64 -6.02
C GLY A 12 30.07 -2.54 -4.99
N LEU A 13 31.29 -1.98 -4.98
CA LEU A 13 31.56 -0.68 -4.36
C LEU A 13 30.96 0.39 -5.28
N GLY A 14 29.88 1.04 -4.84
CA GLY A 14 29.27 2.15 -5.56
C GLY A 14 28.12 2.73 -4.74
N GLY A 15 28.37 3.89 -4.12
CA GLY A 15 27.41 4.56 -3.25
C GLY A 15 26.12 4.93 -3.97
N ALA A 16 25.02 4.34 -3.53
CA ALA A 16 23.72 4.96 -3.38
C ALA A 16 23.01 4.08 -2.36
N GLY A 17 22.80 4.59 -1.14
CA GLY A 17 21.99 3.90 -0.16
C GLY A 17 20.59 3.72 -0.74
N MET A 18 20.32 2.55 -1.31
CA MET A 18 18.96 2.08 -1.50
C MET A 18 18.46 1.77 -0.10
N VAL A 19 17.98 2.81 0.57
CA VAL A 19 17.12 2.64 1.74
C VAL A 19 15.97 1.81 1.19
N ALA A 20 15.91 0.54 1.56
CA ALA A 20 14.75 -0.28 1.27
C ALA A 20 13.58 0.47 1.88
N ALA A 21 12.77 1.13 1.03
CA ALA A 21 11.54 1.73 1.50
C ALA A 21 10.78 0.59 2.19
N PRO A 22 10.31 0.79 3.42
CA PRO A 22 9.48 -0.23 4.03
C PRO A 22 8.35 -0.53 3.04
N THR A 23 8.26 -1.79 2.61
CA THR A 23 7.18 -2.25 1.76
C THR A 23 6.16 -2.86 2.69
N ALA A 24 4.96 -2.30 2.73
CA ALA A 24 3.82 -2.97 3.37
C ALA A 24 3.72 -4.36 2.73
N ALA A 25 3.42 -5.37 3.54
CA ALA A 25 3.18 -6.70 3.01
C ALA A 25 1.99 -6.62 2.05
N ALA A 26 2.26 -6.91 0.77
CA ALA A 26 1.27 -6.80 -0.30
C ALA A 26 0.01 -7.62 0.05
N ILE A 27 -1.17 -7.05 -0.15
CA ILE A 27 -2.44 -7.74 0.06
C ILE A 27 -2.60 -8.76 -1.08
N PRO A 28 -2.76 -10.07 -0.78
CA PRO A 28 -3.00 -11.07 -1.81
C PRO A 28 -4.21 -10.72 -2.66
N GLY A 29 -4.03 -10.67 -3.98
CA GLY A 29 -5.08 -10.33 -4.93
C GLY A 29 -5.22 -8.83 -5.21
N TYR A 30 -4.46 -7.97 -4.54
CA TYR A 30 -4.42 -6.54 -4.84
C TYR A 30 -3.23 -6.20 -5.73
N LEU A 31 -3.41 -5.16 -6.55
CA LEU A 31 -2.38 -4.53 -7.35
C LEU A 31 -1.79 -3.35 -6.57
N SER A 32 -0.48 -3.35 -6.35
CA SER A 32 0.22 -2.21 -5.75
C SER A 32 0.34 -1.05 -6.74
N CYS A 33 0.11 0.17 -6.25
CA CYS A 33 0.10 1.40 -7.01
C CYS A 33 1.23 2.36 -6.60
N PRO A 34 1.63 3.31 -7.47
CA PRO A 34 2.52 4.40 -7.08
C PRO A 34 1.96 5.15 -5.87
N SER A 35 2.80 5.34 -4.85
CA SER A 35 2.37 5.84 -3.55
C SER A 35 3.33 6.91 -3.03
N PRO A 36 2.84 7.90 -2.26
CA PRO A 36 3.71 8.88 -1.61
C PRO A 36 4.56 8.21 -0.51
N PRO A 37 5.69 8.84 -0.11
CA PRO A 37 6.53 8.32 0.96
C PRO A 37 5.73 8.09 2.26
N GLY A 38 5.90 6.91 2.88
CA GLY A 38 5.22 6.55 4.13
C GLY A 38 3.86 5.88 3.95
N LEU A 39 3.37 5.74 2.71
CA LEU A 39 2.15 5.02 2.38
C LEU A 39 2.39 4.01 1.24
N GLN A 40 1.51 3.01 1.18
CA GLN A 40 1.35 2.09 0.05
C GLN A 40 -0.13 1.98 -0.28
N TYR A 41 -0.43 2.27 -1.55
CA TYR A 41 -1.76 2.15 -2.13
C TYR A 41 -1.87 0.83 -2.87
N GLU A 42 -2.94 0.11 -2.59
CA GLU A 42 -3.24 -1.19 -3.17
C GLU A 42 -4.69 -1.21 -3.62
N VAL A 43 -4.97 -1.76 -4.81
CA VAL A 43 -6.31 -1.77 -5.41
C VAL A 43 -6.73 -3.16 -5.85
N VAL A 44 -8.03 -3.44 -5.86
CA VAL A 44 -8.58 -4.70 -6.36
C VAL A 44 -9.90 -4.48 -7.10
N GLY A 45 -10.25 -5.43 -7.98
CA GLY A 45 -11.47 -5.40 -8.78
C GLY A 45 -11.31 -4.49 -10.00
N GLY A 46 -12.32 -3.66 -10.25
CA GLY A 46 -12.36 -2.62 -11.27
C GLY A 46 -11.78 -1.27 -10.83
N VAL A 47 -11.32 -1.14 -9.59
CA VAL A 47 -10.58 0.03 -9.11
C VAL A 47 -9.14 -0.06 -9.60
N THR A 48 -8.61 1.07 -10.07
CA THR A 48 -7.29 1.16 -10.70
C THR A 48 -6.38 2.12 -9.95
N CYS A 49 -5.09 2.12 -10.27
CA CYS A 49 -4.16 3.12 -9.72
C CYS A 49 -4.47 4.56 -10.13
N ALA A 50 -5.36 4.78 -11.11
CA ALA A 50 -5.84 6.12 -11.43
C ALA A 50 -6.82 6.64 -10.37
N ASP A 51 -7.38 5.77 -9.52
CA ASP A 51 -8.38 6.11 -8.50
C ASP A 51 -7.76 6.52 -7.16
N THR A 52 -6.42 6.53 -7.03
CA THR A 52 -5.73 6.86 -5.78
C THR A 52 -5.98 8.28 -5.29
N TRP A 53 -6.45 9.18 -6.14
CA TRP A 53 -6.87 10.54 -5.78
C TRP A 53 -7.93 10.57 -4.67
N VAL A 54 -8.71 9.49 -4.53
CA VAL A 54 -9.72 9.38 -3.47
C VAL A 54 -9.09 9.43 -2.07
N ALA A 55 -7.89 8.85 -1.91
CA ALA A 55 -7.17 8.83 -0.64
C ALA A 55 -6.65 10.23 -0.26
N ASP A 56 -6.30 11.05 -1.25
CA ASP A 56 -5.89 12.45 -1.05
C ASP A 56 -7.08 13.37 -0.74
N SER A 57 -8.30 12.96 -1.11
CA SER A 57 -9.53 13.72 -0.88
C SER A 57 -10.14 13.45 0.50
N TYR A 58 -9.68 12.41 1.20
CA TYR A 58 -10.18 12.04 2.52
C TYR A 58 -9.68 12.99 3.60
N ASP A 59 -10.59 13.53 4.41
CA ASP A 59 -10.22 14.37 5.56
C ASP A 59 -9.91 13.50 6.79
N TYR A 60 -8.61 13.30 7.07
CA TYR A 60 -8.18 12.51 8.23
C TYR A 60 -8.58 13.11 9.60
N GLN A 61 -8.94 14.38 9.65
CA GLN A 61 -9.37 15.07 10.87
C GLN A 61 -10.90 15.18 10.98
N GLY A 62 -11.62 14.79 9.92
CA GLY A 62 -13.06 14.80 9.84
C GLY A 62 -13.71 13.52 10.39
N ASP A 63 -14.87 13.20 9.86
CA ASP A 63 -15.61 11.99 10.22
C ASP A 63 -14.84 10.72 9.82
N LYS A 64 -14.95 9.66 10.64
CA LYS A 64 -14.32 8.36 10.35
C LYS A 64 -14.81 7.74 9.04
N TYR A 65 -16.04 8.03 8.65
CA TYR A 65 -16.66 7.54 7.42
C TYR A 65 -16.99 8.74 6.54
N GLN A 66 -16.52 8.72 5.29
CA GLN A 66 -16.74 9.79 4.34
C GLN A 66 -17.07 9.21 2.97
N ASP A 67 -18.13 9.71 2.35
CA ASP A 67 -18.44 9.39 0.96
C ASP A 67 -17.74 10.40 0.05
N ILE A 68 -16.88 9.89 -0.84
CA ILE A 68 -16.08 10.67 -1.78
C ILE A 68 -16.40 10.17 -3.18
N ALA A 69 -17.16 10.97 -3.92
CA ALA A 69 -17.74 10.57 -5.21
C ALA A 69 -18.50 9.23 -5.10
N ASN A 70 -18.01 8.17 -5.76
CA ASN A 70 -18.60 6.83 -5.76
C ASN A 70 -17.93 5.86 -4.77
N PHE A 71 -17.09 6.37 -3.87
CA PHE A 71 -16.41 5.59 -2.84
C PHE A 71 -16.96 5.92 -1.47
N SER A 72 -17.21 4.90 -0.68
CA SER A 72 -17.38 5.02 0.77
C SER A 72 -16.05 4.70 1.43
N CYS A 73 -15.43 5.70 2.04
CA CYS A 73 -14.12 5.62 2.66
C CYS A 73 -14.24 5.57 4.18
N TYR A 74 -13.36 4.80 4.82
CA TYR A 74 -13.24 4.77 6.26
C TYR A 74 -11.81 4.61 6.73
N SER A 75 -11.44 5.37 7.76
CA SER A 75 -10.13 5.22 8.40
C SER A 75 -10.13 4.08 9.43
N GLY A 76 -9.03 3.33 9.44
CA GLY A 76 -8.78 2.27 10.43
C GLY A 76 -7.93 2.80 11.59
N THR A 77 -8.12 2.25 12.80
CA THR A 77 -7.16 2.38 13.90
C THR A 77 -6.29 1.12 13.90
N ALA A 78 -5.05 1.24 13.42
CA ALA A 78 -4.20 0.11 13.08
C ALA A 78 -3.63 -0.61 14.33
N ASP A 79 -4.27 -1.71 14.76
CA ASP A 79 -3.69 -2.65 15.75
C ASP A 79 -3.12 -3.94 15.11
N GLN A 80 -3.58 -4.33 13.91
CA GLN A 80 -3.20 -5.62 13.29
C GLN A 80 -2.60 -5.53 11.88
N ARG A 81 -2.82 -4.43 11.16
CA ARG A 81 -2.13 -4.08 9.90
C ARG A 81 -2.08 -2.56 9.81
N PRO A 82 -1.05 -1.95 9.21
CA PRO A 82 -0.95 -0.51 9.06
C PRO A 82 -1.97 0.07 8.06
N VAL A 83 -3.12 -0.57 7.82
CA VAL A 83 -4.18 0.01 6.97
C VAL A 83 -4.71 1.26 7.65
N VAL A 84 -4.45 2.41 7.05
CA VAL A 84 -4.86 3.72 7.56
C VAL A 84 -6.15 4.21 6.91
N LEU A 85 -6.45 3.72 5.70
CA LEU A 85 -7.65 4.10 4.95
C LEU A 85 -8.09 2.95 4.04
N THR A 86 -9.40 2.71 3.98
CA THR A 86 -10.03 1.84 3.00
C THR A 86 -11.15 2.58 2.31
N CYS A 87 -11.19 2.54 0.98
CA CYS A 87 -12.23 3.15 0.14
C CYS A 87 -12.87 2.08 -0.74
N VAL A 88 -14.18 1.86 -0.57
CA VAL A 88 -14.93 0.82 -1.27
C VAL A 88 -15.91 1.44 -2.24
N SER A 89 -16.02 0.87 -3.43
CA SER A 89 -17.02 1.20 -4.44
C SER A 89 -17.69 -0.08 -4.95
N GLU A 90 -18.75 0.05 -5.76
CA GLU A 90 -19.35 -1.11 -6.45
C GLU A 90 -18.34 -1.83 -7.37
N SER A 91 -17.34 -1.12 -7.87
CA SER A 91 -16.36 -1.68 -8.80
C SER A 91 -15.20 -2.37 -8.10
N GLY A 92 -14.94 -2.11 -6.83
CA GLY A 92 -13.80 -2.67 -6.11
C GLY A 92 -13.36 -1.81 -4.93
N GLU A 93 -12.12 -2.02 -4.50
CA GLU A 93 -11.58 -1.44 -3.27
C GLU A 93 -10.19 -0.85 -3.50
N LEU A 94 -9.93 0.27 -2.82
CA LEU A 94 -8.62 0.89 -2.63
C LEU A 94 -8.26 0.86 -1.16
N VAL A 95 -7.04 0.46 -0.84
CA VAL A 95 -6.48 0.41 0.52
C VAL A 95 -5.21 1.24 0.57
N ALA A 96 -5.11 2.12 1.57
CA ALA A 96 -3.87 2.76 1.94
C ALA A 96 -3.33 2.16 3.23
N SER A 97 -2.08 1.69 3.17
CA SER A 97 -1.34 1.19 4.33
C SER A 97 -0.14 2.08 4.63
N SER A 98 0.15 2.35 5.90
CA SER A 98 1.43 2.95 6.29
C SER A 98 2.58 1.96 6.15
N VAL A 99 3.76 2.50 5.87
CA VAL A 99 5.00 1.74 5.75
C VAL A 99 6.11 2.23 6.65
#